data_AF-A0A9D1UFR3-F1
#
_entry.id   AF-A0A9D1UFR3-F1
#
_cell.length_a   1.000
_cell.length_b   1.000
_cell.length_c   1.000
_cell.angle_alpha   90.00
_cell.angle_beta   90.00
_cell.angle_gamma   90.00
#
_symmetry.space_group_name_H-M   'P 1'
#
loop_
_entity.id
_entity.type
_entity.pdbx_description
1 polymer ?
#
loop_
_entity_poly.entity_id
_entity_poly.type
_entity_poly.pdbx_seq_one_letter_code
_entity_poly.pdbx_strand_id
1 'polypeptide(L)'
;MDTSFYTAVRGAMTQQAHMDILSNNIANVNTNGYKTKTGSFLDLMYFNMQDRRETDTRIKSGTGALVQRTDTDFTGGTFINTGDRFDYAIQGRGFFMIQDPADNSITYTRNGNFALSQRQDGFYLVDAQGRLVLDAGRNPIRYINGELVSTPGIFDFVHTNGMASVGNNSFVPTTKNGAVMIAADATLVPGCLESSNVDMADEMSKVIISSRAYSYMLRMVQTSDEVEQTINGLRG
;
A
#
# COMPACT_ATOMS: atom_id res chain seq x y z
N MET A 1 -8.97 23.23 -27.82
CA MET A 1 -8.17 23.85 -26.75
C MET A 1 -8.58 23.30 -25.39
N ASP A 2 -9.86 23.01 -25.20
CA ASP A 2 -10.38 22.33 -23.99
C ASP A 2 -9.66 21.01 -23.68
N THR A 3 -9.30 20.22 -24.71
CA THR A 3 -8.62 18.93 -24.52
C THR A 3 -7.24 19.06 -23.89
N SER A 4 -6.45 20.09 -24.21
CA SER A 4 -5.14 20.30 -23.58
C SER A 4 -5.28 20.72 -22.11
N PHE A 5 -6.27 21.56 -21.80
CA PHE A 5 -6.59 21.94 -20.42
C PHE A 5 -7.03 20.72 -19.60
N TYR A 6 -7.99 19.93 -20.09
CA TYR A 6 -8.48 18.74 -19.38
C TYR A 6 -7.42 17.67 -19.21
N THR A 7 -6.56 17.43 -20.22
CA THR A 7 -5.45 16.48 -20.10
C THR A 7 -4.40 16.97 -19.10
N ALA A 8 -4.08 18.27 -19.08
CA ALA A 8 -3.16 18.84 -18.09
C ALA A 8 -3.72 18.76 -16.66
N VAL A 9 -5.01 19.08 -16.46
CA VAL A 9 -5.69 18.97 -15.16
C VAL A 9 -5.75 17.52 -14.69
N ARG A 10 -6.09 16.56 -15.57
CA ARG A 10 -6.09 15.13 -15.22
C ARG A 10 -4.70 14.60 -14.89
N GLY A 11 -3.67 15.06 -15.62
CA GLY A 11 -2.28 14.79 -15.29
C GLY A 11 -1.91 15.31 -13.90
N ALA A 12 -2.26 16.56 -13.60
CA ALA A 12 -1.97 17.19 -12.32
C ALA A 12 -2.66 16.47 -11.15
N MET A 13 -3.93 16.08 -11.31
CA MET A 13 -4.67 15.30 -10.31
C MET A 13 -4.02 13.93 -10.07
N THR A 14 -3.58 13.25 -11.13
CA THR A 14 -2.89 11.96 -11.02
C THR A 14 -1.56 12.11 -10.31
N GLN A 15 -0.82 13.18 -10.60
CA GLN A 15 0.45 13.47 -9.96
C GLN A 15 0.29 13.83 -8.48
N GLN A 16 -0.81 14.51 -8.12
CA GLN A 16 -1.19 14.76 -6.73
C GLN A 16 -1.47 13.45 -6.00
N ALA A 17 -2.28 12.55 -6.57
CA ALA A 17 -2.54 11.23 -5.98
C ALA A 17 -1.26 10.40 -5.81
N HIS A 18 -0.31 10.51 -6.75
CA HIS A 18 1.00 9.89 -6.60
C HIS A 18 1.79 10.50 -5.43
N MET A 19 1.80 11.83 -5.29
CA MET A 19 2.43 12.49 -4.13
C MET A 19 1.80 12.07 -2.81
N ASP A 20 0.49 11.85 -2.76
CA ASP A 20 -0.20 11.37 -1.56
C ASP A 20 0.27 9.96 -1.15
N ILE A 21 0.47 9.06 -2.13
CA ILE A 21 1.02 7.72 -1.90
C ILE A 21 2.47 7.81 -1.38
N LEU A 22 3.33 8.59 -2.04
CA LEU A 22 4.72 8.77 -1.61
C LEU A 22 4.81 9.39 -0.21
N SER A 23 3.96 10.37 0.09
CA SER A 23 3.87 10.99 1.42
C SER A 23 3.45 9.98 2.47
N ASN A 24 2.53 9.07 2.15
CA ASN A 24 2.14 7.98 3.04
C ASN A 24 3.31 7.00 3.27
N ASN A 25 4.08 6.66 2.25
CA ASN A 25 5.26 5.80 2.39
C ASN A 25 6.31 6.45 3.31
N ILE A 26 6.64 7.72 3.08
CA ILE A 26 7.61 8.48 3.89
C ILE A 26 7.16 8.58 5.35
N ALA A 27 5.87 8.87 5.59
CA ALA A 27 5.33 8.98 6.94
C ALA A 27 5.44 7.67 7.73
N ASN A 28 5.39 6.52 7.04
CA ASN A 28 5.43 5.19 7.66
C ASN A 28 6.78 4.47 7.48
N VAL A 29 7.85 5.21 7.15
CA VAL A 29 9.21 4.65 7.01
C VAL A 29 9.73 4.03 8.31
N ASN A 30 9.34 4.59 9.46
CA ASN A 30 9.74 4.08 10.78
C ASN A 30 8.69 3.13 11.39
N THR A 31 7.63 2.80 10.66
CA THR A 31 6.55 1.94 11.15
C THR A 31 6.90 0.48 10.92
N ASN A 32 6.95 -0.30 12.00
CA ASN A 32 7.24 -1.73 11.95
C ASN A 32 6.20 -2.49 11.11
N GLY A 33 6.67 -3.38 10.26
CA GLY A 33 5.84 -4.19 9.36
C GLY A 33 5.11 -3.39 8.27
N TYR A 34 5.44 -2.11 8.06
CA TYR A 34 4.87 -1.34 6.95
C TYR A 34 5.40 -1.82 5.61
N LYS A 35 4.53 -1.78 4.60
CA LYS A 35 4.81 -2.20 3.23
C LYS A 35 4.53 -1.07 2.26
N THR A 36 5.55 -0.76 1.46
CA THR A 36 5.55 0.30 0.46
C THR A 36 4.36 0.14 -0.46
N LYS A 37 3.66 1.25 -0.68
CA LYS A 37 2.54 1.32 -1.59
C LYS A 37 2.99 1.97 -2.89
N THR A 38 2.60 1.38 -4.02
CA THR A 38 2.91 1.92 -5.34
C THR A 38 1.62 2.14 -6.12
N GLY A 39 1.48 3.32 -6.71
CA GLY A 39 0.38 3.61 -7.63
C GLY A 39 0.66 3.02 -9.01
N SER A 40 -0.23 2.19 -9.51
CA SER A 40 -0.25 1.75 -10.90
C SER A 40 -1.11 2.71 -11.73
N PHE A 41 -0.52 3.25 -12.80
CA PHE A 41 -1.16 4.22 -13.69
C PHE A 41 -1.60 3.54 -14.99
N LEU A 42 -2.78 3.91 -15.48
CA LEU A 42 -3.29 3.49 -16.79
C LEU A 42 -3.43 4.73 -17.69
N ASP A 43 -2.99 4.61 -18.94
CA ASP A 43 -3.27 5.62 -19.96
C ASP A 43 -4.74 5.51 -20.42
N LEU A 44 -5.37 6.65 -20.68
CA LEU A 44 -6.73 6.74 -21.17
C LEU A 44 -6.76 6.61 -22.70
N MET A 45 -7.95 6.37 -23.26
CA MET A 45 -8.18 6.12 -24.69
C MET A 45 -7.45 7.10 -25.64
N TYR A 46 -6.91 6.56 -26.72
CA TYR A 46 -6.32 7.34 -27.80
C TYR A 46 -7.35 7.72 -28.86
N PHE A 47 -7.39 8.99 -29.28
CA PHE A 47 -8.17 9.42 -30.44
C PHE A 47 -7.26 9.79 -31.61
N ASN A 48 -7.65 9.40 -32.81
CA ASN A 48 -6.95 9.78 -34.04
C ASN A 48 -7.21 11.28 -34.30
N MET A 49 -6.15 12.06 -34.52
CA MET A 49 -6.25 13.51 -34.73
C MET A 49 -6.88 13.91 -36.07
N GLN A 50 -7.18 12.95 -36.95
CA GLN A 50 -7.68 13.22 -38.30
C GLN A 50 -8.95 12.42 -38.58
N ASP A 51 -10.04 13.15 -38.85
CA ASP A 51 -11.38 12.64 -39.14
C ASP A 51 -11.49 12.12 -40.58
N ARG A 52 -10.84 10.99 -40.85
CA ARG A 52 -11.16 10.13 -41.98
C ARG A 52 -11.36 8.73 -41.44
N ARG A 53 -12.62 8.29 -41.40
CA ARG A 53 -13.17 7.08 -40.77
C ARG A 53 -12.43 5.74 -41.04
N GLU A 54 -11.44 5.70 -41.94
CA GLU A 54 -10.77 4.45 -42.37
C GLU A 54 -9.25 4.58 -42.59
N THR A 55 -8.54 5.48 -41.89
CA THR A 55 -7.06 5.50 -41.92
C THR A 55 -6.49 5.40 -40.50
N ASP A 56 -5.81 4.28 -40.20
CA ASP A 56 -4.98 4.13 -39.00
C ASP A 56 -3.80 5.09 -39.12
N THR A 57 -4.00 6.31 -38.64
CA THR A 57 -2.98 7.34 -38.65
C THR A 57 -1.96 7.04 -37.55
N ARG A 58 -0.68 7.20 -37.90
CA ARG A 58 0.46 6.95 -36.99
C ARG A 58 0.52 7.94 -35.82
N ILE A 59 -0.33 8.97 -35.81
CA ILE A 59 -0.37 10.05 -34.82
C ILE A 59 -1.68 9.94 -34.04
N LYS A 60 -1.56 9.48 -32.80
CA LYS A 60 -2.67 9.28 -31.85
C LYS A 60 -2.50 10.26 -30.69
N SER A 61 -3.58 10.94 -30.31
CA SER A 61 -3.58 11.84 -29.14
C SER A 61 -4.10 11.09 -27.93
N GLY A 62 -3.33 11.07 -26.83
CA GLY A 62 -3.77 10.51 -25.56
C GLY A 62 -4.77 11.43 -24.85
N THR A 63 -5.70 10.84 -24.09
CA THR A 63 -6.68 11.60 -23.26
C THR A 63 -6.18 11.89 -21.84
N GLY A 64 -5.04 11.33 -21.42
CA GLY A 64 -4.41 11.54 -20.11
C GLY A 64 -4.22 10.22 -19.34
N ALA A 65 -3.75 10.27 -18.10
CA ALA A 65 -3.57 9.08 -17.26
C ALA A 65 -4.52 9.08 -16.05
N LEU A 66 -4.84 7.89 -15.53
CA LEU A 66 -5.55 7.71 -14.26
C LEU A 66 -4.78 6.74 -13.35
N VAL A 67 -4.86 6.97 -12.03
CA VAL A 67 -4.46 5.96 -11.05
C VAL A 67 -5.49 4.85 -11.04
N GLN A 68 -5.11 3.65 -11.46
CA GLN A 68 -6.02 2.51 -11.53
C GLN A 68 -6.10 1.78 -10.19
N ARG A 69 -4.96 1.60 -9.52
CA ARG A 69 -4.86 0.82 -8.30
C ARG A 69 -3.60 1.20 -7.52
N THR A 70 -3.70 1.19 -6.19
CA THR A 70 -2.54 1.19 -5.31
C THR A 70 -2.24 -0.25 -4.92
N ASP A 71 -1.09 -0.77 -5.34
CA ASP A 71 -0.60 -2.08 -4.94
C ASP A 71 0.31 -1.94 -3.72
N THR A 72 0.46 -3.01 -2.95
CA THR A 72 1.36 -3.06 -1.79
C THR A 72 2.48 -4.04 -2.10
N ASP A 73 3.72 -3.58 -2.00
CA ASP A 73 4.89 -4.43 -2.19
C ASP A 73 5.22 -5.17 -0.88
N PHE A 74 5.08 -6.50 -0.92
CA PHE A 74 5.31 -7.39 0.22
C PHE A 74 6.76 -7.90 0.34
N THR A 75 7.71 -7.32 -0.40
CA THR A 75 9.14 -7.57 -0.20
C THR A 75 9.54 -7.43 1.27
N GLY A 76 10.47 -8.27 1.71
CA GLY A 76 10.98 -8.27 3.09
C GLY A 76 11.74 -6.98 3.40
N GLY A 77 11.45 -6.39 4.56
CA GLY A 77 12.24 -5.28 5.10
C GLY A 77 13.48 -5.77 5.85
N THR A 78 14.21 -4.83 6.44
CA THR A 78 15.33 -5.17 7.34
C THR A 78 14.80 -5.61 8.70
N PHE A 79 15.46 -6.56 9.36
CA PHE A 79 15.10 -6.98 10.72
C PHE A 79 15.86 -6.16 11.75
N ILE A 80 15.14 -5.63 12.74
CA ILE A 80 15.70 -4.91 13.88
C ILE A 80 15.53 -5.81 15.11
N ASN A 81 16.63 -6.11 15.80
CA ASN A 81 16.56 -6.86 17.04
C ASN A 81 16.16 -5.90 18.18
N THR A 82 14.98 -6.13 18.76
CA THR A 82 14.47 -5.35 19.89
C THR A 82 14.81 -5.98 21.24
N GLY A 83 15.07 -7.28 21.26
CA GLY A 83 15.35 -8.05 22.49
C GLY A 83 14.11 -8.34 23.34
N ASP A 84 12.93 -7.91 22.90
CA ASP A 84 11.67 -8.15 23.60
C ASP A 84 11.13 -9.56 23.29
N ARG A 85 10.72 -10.28 24.33
CA ARG A 85 10.27 -11.68 24.22
C ARG A 85 8.95 -11.85 23.45
N PHE A 86 8.19 -10.77 23.28
CA PHE A 86 6.90 -10.78 22.61
C PHE A 86 6.95 -10.20 21.19
N ASP A 87 8.11 -9.74 20.75
CA ASP A 87 8.32 -9.29 19.39
C ASP A 87 8.71 -10.46 18.49
N TYR A 88 8.06 -10.55 17.33
CA TYR A 88 8.31 -11.60 16.35
C TYR A 88 8.46 -11.02 14.96
N ALA A 89 9.42 -11.55 14.21
CA ALA A 89 9.58 -11.25 12.79
C ALA A 89 9.37 -12.50 11.96
N ILE A 90 8.88 -12.32 10.74
CA ILE A 90 8.72 -13.42 9.76
C ILE A 90 9.84 -13.28 8.74
N GLN A 91 10.75 -14.26 8.75
CA GLN A 91 11.73 -14.41 7.68
C GLN A 91 11.11 -15.25 6.56
N GLY A 92 10.95 -14.64 5.39
CA GLY A 92 10.29 -15.23 4.24
C GLY A 92 8.94 -14.57 3.92
N ARG A 93 8.13 -15.24 3.10
CA ARG A 93 6.78 -14.79 2.76
C ARG A 93 5.78 -15.30 3.79
N GLY A 94 5.00 -14.40 4.36
CA GLY A 94 3.89 -14.78 5.23
C GLY A 94 3.37 -13.62 6.06
N PHE A 95 2.26 -13.89 6.73
CA PHE A 95 1.54 -12.95 7.57
C PHE A 95 1.13 -13.62 8.87
N PHE A 96 1.06 -12.81 9.92
CA PHE A 96 0.40 -13.18 11.16
C PHE A 96 -1.11 -13.07 10.98
N MET A 97 -1.83 -14.04 11.51
CA MET A 97 -3.29 -13.99 11.55
C MET A 97 -3.75 -13.40 12.88
N ILE A 98 -4.60 -12.39 12.78
CA ILE A 98 -5.19 -11.66 13.89
C ILE A 98 -6.71 -11.78 13.79
N GLN A 99 -7.36 -11.97 14.94
CA GLN A 99 -8.81 -11.98 15.06
C GLN A 99 -9.27 -10.81 15.90
N ASP A 100 -10.23 -10.06 15.38
CA ASP A 100 -10.92 -9.06 16.17
C ASP A 100 -11.88 -9.75 17.16
N PRO A 101 -11.75 -9.52 18.48
CA PRO A 101 -12.61 -10.13 19.48
C PRO A 101 -14.05 -9.57 19.50
N ALA A 102 -14.33 -8.44 18.83
CA ALA A 102 -15.69 -7.88 18.76
C ALA A 102 -16.54 -8.59 17.69
N ASP A 103 -15.97 -8.76 16.49
CA ASP A 103 -16.71 -9.27 15.32
C ASP A 103 -16.23 -10.65 14.83
N ASN A 104 -15.23 -11.25 15.49
CA ASN A 104 -14.53 -12.46 15.04
C ASN A 104 -13.94 -12.35 13.61
N SER A 105 -13.75 -11.13 13.10
CA SER A 105 -13.20 -10.89 11.78
C SER A 105 -11.70 -11.23 11.76
N ILE A 106 -11.29 -11.96 10.73
CA ILE A 106 -9.89 -12.36 10.55
C ILE A 106 -9.18 -11.35 9.66
N THR A 107 -8.06 -10.86 10.16
CA THR A 107 -7.21 -9.88 9.52
C THR A 107 -5.78 -10.36 9.55
N TYR A 108 -4.97 -9.96 8.57
CA TYR A 108 -3.60 -10.40 8.42
C TYR A 108 -2.66 -9.21 8.60
N THR A 109 -1.56 -9.39 9.32
CA THR A 109 -0.57 -8.32 9.52
C THR A 109 0.84 -8.85 9.29
N ARG A 110 1.74 -7.95 8.94
CA ARG A 110 3.18 -8.19 8.91
C ARG A 110 3.89 -7.53 10.10
N ASN A 111 3.16 -6.75 10.91
CA ASN A 111 3.66 -6.21 12.16
C ASN A 111 3.66 -7.32 13.22
N GLY A 112 4.80 -7.53 13.86
CA GLY A 112 4.93 -8.50 14.94
C GLY A 112 5.27 -7.89 16.29
N ASN A 113 4.95 -6.60 16.47
CA ASN A 113 4.93 -5.99 17.80
C ASN A 113 3.68 -6.46 18.53
N PHE A 114 3.85 -7.42 19.43
CA PHE A 114 2.76 -7.96 20.23
C PHE A 114 2.97 -7.69 21.71
N ALA A 115 1.86 -7.51 22.41
CA ALA A 115 1.82 -7.31 23.85
C ALA A 115 0.95 -8.38 24.52
N LEU A 116 1.18 -8.60 25.80
CA LEU A 116 0.25 -9.39 26.61
C LEU A 116 -0.87 -8.49 27.12
N SER A 117 -2.10 -8.93 26.92
CA SER A 117 -3.27 -8.31 27.54
C SER A 117 -4.01 -9.31 28.42
N GLN A 118 -4.36 -8.87 29.63
CA GLN A 118 -5.14 -9.66 30.56
C GLN A 118 -6.63 -9.48 30.26
N ARG A 119 -7.32 -10.58 29.97
CA ARG A 119 -8.78 -10.61 29.85
C ARG A 119 -9.37 -11.46 30.96
N GLN A 120 -10.69 -11.44 31.10
CA GLN A 120 -11.43 -12.15 32.16
C GLN A 120 -11.09 -13.64 32.24
N ASP A 121 -10.61 -14.24 31.14
CA ASP A 121 -10.38 -15.69 30.99
C ASP A 121 -8.89 -16.06 30.81
N GLY A 122 -7.96 -15.13 31.08
CA GLY A 122 -6.51 -15.35 31.02
C GLY A 122 -5.71 -14.26 30.27
N PHE A 123 -4.40 -14.47 30.16
CA PHE A 123 -3.51 -13.62 29.37
C PHE A 123 -3.46 -14.11 27.92
N TYR A 124 -3.66 -13.20 26.98
CA TYR A 124 -3.59 -13.48 25.55
C TYR A 124 -2.55 -12.59 24.87
N LEU A 125 -1.96 -13.11 23.80
CA LEU A 125 -1.11 -12.33 22.93
C LEU A 125 -1.99 -11.45 22.03
N VAL A 126 -1.79 -10.14 22.10
CA VAL A 126 -2.54 -9.14 21.34
C VAL A 126 -1.62 -8.25 20.52
N ASP A 127 -2.13 -7.74 19.41
CA ASP A 127 -1.53 -6.63 18.67
C ASP A 127 -1.77 -5.29 19.39
N ALA A 128 -1.14 -4.21 18.93
CA ALA A 128 -1.25 -2.86 19.47
C ALA A 128 -2.70 -2.35 19.61
N GLN A 129 -3.66 -2.92 18.86
CA GLN A 129 -5.09 -2.59 18.92
C GLN A 129 -5.90 -3.53 19.83
N GLY A 130 -5.26 -4.43 20.58
CA GLY A 130 -5.95 -5.36 21.48
C GLY A 130 -6.63 -6.54 20.78
N ARG A 131 -6.29 -6.79 19.51
CA ARG A 131 -6.80 -7.91 18.70
C ARG A 131 -5.98 -9.16 18.98
N LEU A 132 -6.59 -10.34 18.96
CA LEU A 132 -5.96 -11.60 19.36
C LEU A 132 -5.10 -12.18 18.24
N VAL A 133 -3.88 -12.59 18.55
CA VAL A 133 -3.00 -13.29 17.60
C VAL A 133 -3.30 -14.79 17.63
N LEU A 134 -3.35 -15.41 16.45
CA LEU A 134 -3.69 -16.82 16.30
C LEU A 134 -2.46 -17.66 15.94
N ASP A 135 -2.48 -18.88 16.45
CA ASP A 135 -1.54 -19.94 16.09
C ASP A 135 -1.88 -20.54 14.70
N ALA A 136 -0.99 -21.38 14.16
CA ALA A 136 -1.18 -22.21 12.98
C ALA A 136 -2.47 -23.05 13.05
N GLY A 137 -2.88 -23.47 14.24
CA GLY A 137 -4.15 -24.15 14.51
C GLY A 137 -5.40 -23.25 14.52
N ARG A 138 -5.27 -21.95 14.22
CA ARG A 138 -6.33 -20.93 14.29
C ARG A 138 -6.94 -20.73 15.68
N ASN A 139 -6.18 -21.03 16.73
CA ASN A 139 -6.59 -20.79 18.11
C ASN A 139 -5.90 -19.53 18.65
N PRO A 140 -6.58 -18.70 19.46
CA PRO A 140 -5.94 -17.58 20.15
C PRO A 140 -4.81 -18.04 21.06
N ILE A 141 -3.67 -17.36 20.99
CA ILE A 141 -2.50 -17.72 21.80
C ILE A 141 -2.70 -17.26 23.24
N ARG A 142 -2.63 -18.22 24.17
CA ARG A 142 -2.71 -18.00 25.61
C ARG A 142 -1.30 -17.98 26.21
N TYR A 143 -1.13 -17.16 27.24
CA TYR A 143 0.06 -17.15 28.08
C TYR A 143 -0.30 -17.74 29.45
N ILE A 144 0.25 -18.92 29.75
CA ILE A 144 -0.07 -19.69 30.96
C ILE A 144 1.26 -20.07 31.64
N ASN A 145 1.34 -19.88 32.96
CA ASN A 145 2.49 -20.30 33.78
C ASN A 145 3.88 -19.80 33.33
N GLY A 146 3.96 -18.63 32.70
CA GLY A 146 5.26 -18.03 32.34
C GLY A 146 5.71 -18.30 30.90
N GLU A 147 4.97 -19.13 30.15
CA GLU A 147 5.26 -19.51 28.77
C GLU A 147 4.04 -19.30 27.85
N LEU A 148 4.33 -19.09 26.56
CA LEU A 148 3.29 -19.07 25.53
C LEU A 148 2.90 -20.51 25.22
N VAL A 149 1.61 -20.81 25.23
CA VAL A 149 1.08 -22.15 24.94
C VAL A 149 1.35 -22.57 23.49
N SER A 150 1.48 -21.58 22.59
CA SER A 150 1.90 -21.81 21.21
C SER A 150 2.55 -20.56 20.59
N THR A 151 3.27 -20.75 19.50
CA THR A 151 3.90 -19.66 18.72
C THR A 151 2.93 -19.07 17.70
N PRO A 152 3.12 -17.81 17.27
CA PRO A 152 2.34 -17.24 16.17
C PRO A 152 2.41 -18.07 14.88
N GLY A 153 1.25 -18.34 14.29
CA GLY A 153 1.16 -19.04 13.00
C GLY A 153 1.55 -18.12 11.85
N ILE A 154 2.26 -18.66 10.86
CA ILE A 154 2.59 -17.94 9.63
C ILE A 154 1.69 -18.45 8.50
N PHE A 155 0.98 -17.52 7.87
CA PHE A 155 0.07 -17.80 6.79
C PHE A 155 0.50 -17.11 5.51
N ASP A 156 0.46 -17.82 4.38
CA ASP A 156 0.75 -17.27 3.05
C ASP A 156 -0.49 -17.37 2.14
N PHE A 157 -0.45 -16.60 1.07
CA PHE A 157 -1.47 -16.55 0.02
C PHE A 157 -0.83 -16.83 -1.34
N VAL A 158 -1.58 -17.52 -2.21
CA VAL A 158 -1.11 -17.83 -3.57
C VAL A 158 -0.83 -16.55 -4.34
N HIS A 159 -1.71 -15.56 -4.18
CA HIS A 159 -1.51 -14.22 -4.71
C HIS A 159 -1.66 -13.19 -3.58
N THR A 160 -0.58 -12.44 -3.34
CA THR A 160 -0.58 -11.35 -2.36
C THR A 160 -1.05 -10.02 -2.97
N ASN A 161 -0.99 -9.91 -4.30
CA ASN A 161 -1.47 -8.73 -5.00
C ASN A 161 -2.98 -8.57 -4.76
N GLY A 162 -3.36 -7.39 -4.30
CA GLY A 162 -4.76 -7.00 -4.23
C GLY A 162 -5.50 -7.36 -2.95
N MET A 163 -4.78 -7.69 -1.87
CA MET A 163 -5.35 -7.67 -0.53
C MET A 163 -5.84 -6.25 -0.20
N ALA A 164 -6.99 -6.14 0.46
CA ALA A 164 -7.51 -4.86 0.90
C ALA A 164 -6.81 -4.43 2.19
N SER A 165 -6.23 -3.24 2.22
CA SER A 165 -5.62 -2.65 3.41
C SER A 165 -6.72 -2.02 4.28
N VAL A 166 -6.93 -2.54 5.49
CA VAL A 166 -7.97 -2.06 6.44
C VAL A 166 -7.43 -0.98 7.40
N GLY A 167 -6.14 -0.64 7.28
CA GLY A 167 -5.44 0.34 8.13
C GLY A 167 -4.54 -0.36 9.15
N ASN A 168 -3.69 0.40 9.86
CA ASN A 168 -2.79 -0.14 10.89
C ASN A 168 -1.99 -1.39 10.44
N ASN A 169 -1.40 -1.36 9.25
CA ASN A 169 -0.65 -2.48 8.64
C ASN A 169 -1.42 -3.81 8.56
N SER A 170 -2.74 -3.71 8.51
CA SER A 170 -3.65 -4.85 8.51
C SER A 170 -4.31 -5.03 7.14
N PHE A 171 -4.39 -6.29 6.71
CA PHE A 171 -4.80 -6.70 5.37
C PHE A 171 -5.92 -7.73 5.44
N VAL A 172 -6.91 -7.59 4.58
CA VAL A 172 -8.01 -8.56 4.40
C VAL A 172 -7.90 -9.16 2.99
N PRO A 173 -7.86 -10.50 2.86
CA PRO A 173 -7.80 -11.15 1.57
C PRO A 173 -9.12 -10.95 0.82
N THR A 174 -9.02 -10.77 -0.48
CA THR A 174 -10.19 -10.77 -1.38
C THR A 174 -10.31 -12.13 -2.07
N THR A 175 -11.41 -12.38 -2.78
CA THR A 175 -11.66 -13.62 -3.53
C THR A 175 -10.52 -13.97 -4.51
N LYS A 176 -9.72 -12.98 -4.94
CA LYS A 176 -8.60 -13.15 -5.88
C LYS A 176 -7.31 -13.68 -5.25
N ASN A 177 -7.18 -13.61 -3.92
CA ASN A 177 -5.94 -13.97 -3.21
C ASN A 177 -5.79 -15.49 -3.01
N GLY A 178 -6.88 -16.24 -3.19
CA GLY A 178 -6.93 -17.69 -2.95
C GLY A 178 -7.22 -18.03 -1.48
N ALA A 179 -7.19 -19.32 -1.17
CA ALA A 179 -7.35 -19.80 0.21
C ALA A 179 -6.08 -19.53 1.03
N VAL A 180 -6.25 -19.31 2.33
CA VAL A 180 -5.14 -19.18 3.26
C VAL A 180 -4.43 -20.51 3.42
N MET A 181 -3.11 -20.52 3.22
CA MET A 181 -2.25 -21.69 3.43
C MET A 181 -1.25 -21.41 4.54
N ILE A 182 -0.84 -22.42 5.29
CA ILE A 182 0.26 -22.27 6.26
C ILE A 182 1.55 -22.16 5.45
N ALA A 183 2.37 -21.15 5.74
CA ALA A 183 3.61 -20.92 5.02
C ALA A 183 4.62 -22.03 5.38
N ALA A 184 5.03 -22.84 4.40
CA ALA A 184 5.99 -23.92 4.61
C ALA A 184 7.46 -23.42 4.67
N ASP A 185 7.76 -22.35 3.93
CA ASP A 185 9.13 -21.84 3.76
C ASP A 185 9.48 -20.65 4.67
N ALA A 186 8.55 -20.23 5.53
CA ALA A 186 8.73 -19.07 6.39
C ALA A 186 9.12 -19.49 7.82
N THR A 187 10.14 -18.82 8.36
CA THR A 187 10.61 -19.07 9.72
C THR A 187 10.29 -17.88 10.62
N LEU A 188 9.79 -18.19 11.82
CA LEU A 188 9.53 -17.22 12.86
C LEU A 188 10.83 -16.92 13.62
N VAL A 189 11.20 -15.64 13.70
CA VAL A 189 12.38 -15.17 14.42
C VAL A 189 11.91 -14.39 15.65
N PRO A 190 12.08 -14.92 16.87
CA PRO A 190 11.71 -14.22 18.09
C PRO A 190 12.71 -13.10 18.43
N GLY A 191 12.24 -12.06 19.13
CA GLY A 191 13.06 -10.93 19.59
C GLY A 191 13.41 -9.92 18.50
N CYS A 192 12.85 -10.08 17.30
CA CYS A 192 13.10 -9.18 16.17
C CYS A 192 11.78 -8.59 15.68
N LEU A 193 11.83 -7.34 15.23
CA LEU A 193 10.77 -6.70 14.47
C LEU A 193 11.23 -6.48 13.03
N GLU A 194 10.28 -6.55 12.12
CA GLU A 194 10.53 -6.18 10.74
C GLU A 194 10.36 -4.68 10.55
N SER A 195 11.38 -4.04 10.01
CA SER A 195 11.35 -2.64 9.61
C SER A 195 10.53 -2.46 8.32
N SER A 196 10.14 -1.23 8.06
CA SER A 196 9.53 -0.86 6.78
C SER A 196 10.48 -1.20 5.62
N ASN A 197 9.92 -1.58 4.47
CA ASN A 197 10.70 -1.74 3.23
C ASN A 197 10.83 -0.42 2.44
N VAL A 198 10.42 0.71 3.04
CA VAL A 198 10.48 2.03 2.41
C VAL A 198 11.91 2.57 2.49
N ASP A 199 12.47 2.95 1.34
CA ASP A 199 13.70 3.74 1.27
C ASP A 199 13.37 5.24 1.18
N MET A 200 13.72 5.98 2.22
CA MET A 200 13.46 7.42 2.31
C MET A 200 14.14 8.21 1.18
N ALA A 201 15.35 7.83 0.78
CA ALA A 201 16.08 8.56 -0.25
C ALA A 201 15.41 8.42 -1.62
N ASP A 202 14.96 7.20 -1.95
CA ASP A 202 14.25 6.92 -3.19
C ASP A 202 12.86 7.59 -3.20
N GLU A 203 12.10 7.50 -2.11
CA GLU A 203 10.79 8.16 -2.01
C GLU A 203 10.89 9.68 -2.09
N MET A 204 11.89 10.31 -1.45
CA MET A 204 12.12 11.76 -1.57
C MET A 204 12.49 12.16 -3.00
N SER A 205 13.29 11.35 -3.70
CA SER A 205 13.60 11.57 -5.12
C SER A 205 12.32 11.53 -5.97
N LYS A 206 11.47 10.51 -5.77
CA LYS A 206 10.17 10.40 -6.45
C LYS A 206 9.26 11.58 -6.14
N VAL A 207 9.24 12.11 -4.92
CA VAL A 207 8.48 13.31 -4.55
C VAL A 207 9.01 14.55 -5.27
N ILE A 208 10.32 14.70 -5.42
CA ILE A 208 10.92 15.81 -6.17
C ILE A 208 10.57 15.73 -7.65
N ILE A 209 10.64 14.54 -8.26
CA ILE A 209 10.24 14.33 -9.65
C ILE A 209 8.73 14.64 -9.82
N SER A 210 7.92 14.13 -8.90
CA SER A 210 6.47 14.33 -8.87
C SER A 210 6.07 15.79 -8.74
N SER A 211 6.71 16.54 -7.83
CA SER A 211 6.45 17.97 -7.63
C SER A 211 6.90 18.81 -8.83
N ARG A 212 8.03 18.46 -9.47
CA ARG A 212 8.44 19.06 -10.73
C ARG A 212 7.43 18.81 -11.84
N ALA A 213 6.96 17.56 -12.01
CA ALA A 213 5.95 17.20 -12.99
C ALA A 213 4.63 17.94 -12.74
N TYR A 214 4.18 18.04 -11.49
CA TYR A 214 3.00 18.81 -11.11
C TYR A 214 3.15 20.30 -11.45
N SER A 215 4.30 20.91 -11.14
CA SER A 215 4.57 22.32 -11.48
C SER A 215 4.60 22.56 -12.99
N TYR A 216 5.05 21.58 -13.78
CA TYR A 216 5.04 21.64 -15.24
C TYR A 216 3.62 21.56 -15.80
N MET A 217 2.79 20.68 -15.25
CA MET A 217 1.37 20.58 -15.63
C MET A 217 0.60 21.87 -15.27
N LEU A 218 0.89 22.51 -14.13
CA LEU A 218 0.32 23.82 -13.80
C LEU A 218 0.74 24.92 -14.78
N ARG A 219 2.00 24.92 -15.23
CA ARG A 219 2.44 25.86 -16.28
C ARG A 219 1.70 25.61 -17.59
N MET A 220 1.45 24.34 -17.96
CA MET A 220 0.64 24.01 -19.14
C MET A 220 -0.78 24.59 -19.04
N VAL A 221 -1.41 24.46 -17.86
CA VAL A 221 -2.73 25.07 -17.60
C VAL A 221 -2.67 26.59 -17.79
N GLN A 222 -1.70 27.26 -17.17
CA GLN A 222 -1.51 28.71 -17.31
C GLN A 222 -1.28 29.12 -18.77
N THR A 223 -0.46 28.39 -19.53
CA THR A 223 -0.24 28.70 -20.95
C THR A 223 -1.51 28.51 -21.78
N SER A 224 -2.36 27.55 -21.43
CA SER A 224 -3.66 27.35 -22.09
C SER A 224 -4.59 28.53 -21.80
N ASP A 225 -4.62 28.99 -20.55
CA ASP A 225 -5.42 30.15 -20.13
C ASP A 225 -4.94 31.44 -20.79
N GLU A 226 -3.62 31.64 -20.89
CA GLU A 226 -3.03 32.79 -21.59
C GLU A 226 -3.42 32.80 -23.08
N VAL A 227 -3.36 31.64 -23.75
CA VAL A 227 -3.79 31.52 -25.15
C VAL A 227 -5.28 31.83 -25.29
N GLU A 228 -6.15 31.33 -24.40
CA GLU A 228 -7.57 31.68 -24.41
C GLU A 228 -7.81 33.18 -24.19
N GLN A 229 -7.07 33.80 -23.27
CA GLN A 229 -7.17 35.22 -23.02
C GLN A 229 -6.76 36.04 -24.25
N THR A 230 -5.69 35.65 -24.95
CA THR A 230 -5.29 36.32 -26.21
C THR A 230 -6.33 36.17 -27.29
N ILE A 231 -6.95 35.00 -27.44
CA ILE A 231 -8.03 34.75 -28.42
C ILE A 231 -9.26 35.59 -28.10
N ASN A 232 -9.66 35.67 -26.84
CA ASN A 232 -10.78 36.51 -26.41
C ASN A 232 -10.49 38.00 -26.64
N GLY A 233 -9.23 38.43 -26.46
CA GLY A 233 -8.78 39.78 -26.75
C GLY A 233 -8.77 40.16 -28.24
N LEU A 234 -8.80 39.20 -29.16
CA LEU A 234 -8.86 39.43 -30.61
C LEU A 234 -10.29 39.62 -31.15
N ARG A 235 -11.33 39.41 -30.32
CA ARG A 235 -12.75 39.65 -30.70
C ARG A 235 -13.28 41.02 -30.23
N GLY A 236 -12.39 41.93 -29.82
CA GLY A 236 -12.68 43.34 -29.49
C GLY A 236 -12.20 44.29 -30.58
#